data_AF-A0A1B6CWS6-F1
#
_entry.id   AF-A0A1B6CWS6-F1
#
_cell.length_a   1.000
_cell.length_b   1.000
_cell.length_c   1.000
_cell.angle_alpha   90.00
_cell.angle_beta   90.00
_cell.angle_gamma   90.00
#
_symmetry.space_group_name_H-M   'P 1'
#
loop_
_entity.id
_entity.type
_entity.pdbx_description
1 polymer ?
#
loop_
_entity_poly.entity_id
_entity_poly.type
_entity_poly.pdbx_seq_one_letter_code
_entity_poly.pdbx_strand_id
1 'polypeptide(L)'
;MKLINEYPTFIVPPLPEKHTLLAQLDRYSRDFILCRMVLLNSYINRIVNHPIISYHSSVHLFLTAKPMEFSFHRKKSTSIIEKVTGPLQQLATGYKSRNHEPEFKKIEEYVNVLTYKLSNLVRIGDRIYKERKDYCEELQQLKPVLLNWAKIESYLHSPLHCIATMIETCSTSLHINLIQQFHSNFSQPIKEYELYIDAVKEALNRRDALQLDYELSVEEMGKKKIERNNLTENSSIISSRFNLWKSATDRLSRENKLDRLNLTIPDLNKTVELKHDNLEIGNEELRADIGRWKFEEKNDLKHVLYNLAEQHIQYYKECLEAWEKVLPFP
;
A
#
# COMPACT_ATOMS: atom_id res chain seq x y z
N MET A 1 -13.26 1.28 -0.80
CA MET A 1 -14.25 0.17 -0.71
C MET A 1 -14.93 -0.11 -2.04
N LYS A 2 -15.71 0.79 -2.66
CA LYS A 2 -16.37 0.47 -3.96
C LYS A 2 -15.41 -0.02 -5.05
N LEU A 3 -14.32 0.71 -5.28
CA LEU A 3 -13.31 0.33 -6.28
C LEU A 3 -12.64 -1.02 -5.95
N ILE A 4 -12.34 -1.29 -4.68
CA ILE A 4 -11.72 -2.55 -4.25
C ILE A 4 -12.66 -3.74 -4.48
N ASN A 5 -13.97 -3.55 -4.29
CA ASN A 5 -14.95 -4.61 -4.50
C ASN A 5 -15.14 -4.96 -5.98
N GLU A 6 -15.03 -3.97 -6.86
CA GLU A 6 -15.25 -4.13 -8.30
C GLU A 6 -13.98 -4.56 -9.05
N TYR A 7 -12.82 -4.23 -8.47
CA TYR A 7 -11.49 -4.50 -9.01
C TYR A 7 -10.64 -5.23 -7.95
N PRO A 8 -10.96 -6.50 -7.64
CA PRO A 8 -10.41 -7.24 -6.49
C PRO A 8 -8.94 -7.61 -6.63
N THR A 9 -8.34 -7.51 -7.81
CA THR A 9 -6.92 -7.82 -8.08
C THR A 9 -6.08 -6.58 -8.37
N PHE A 10 -6.71 -5.42 -8.56
CA PHE A 10 -5.99 -4.16 -8.79
C PHE A 10 -5.45 -3.55 -7.48
N ILE A 11 -4.33 -2.85 -7.62
CA ILE A 11 -3.65 -2.05 -6.60
C ILE A 11 -4.36 -0.70 -6.53
N VAL A 12 -5.34 -0.61 -5.62
CA VAL A 12 -6.05 0.64 -5.34
C VAL A 12 -5.25 1.43 -4.30
N PRO A 13 -4.78 2.66 -4.59
CA PRO A 13 -4.03 3.46 -3.63
C PRO A 13 -4.86 3.68 -2.35
N PRO A 14 -4.22 3.70 -1.17
CA PRO A 14 -4.93 3.92 0.08
C PRO A 14 -5.37 5.38 0.18
N LEU A 15 -6.48 5.61 0.88
CA LEU A 15 -6.83 6.97 1.30
C LEU A 15 -5.86 7.42 2.40
N PRO A 16 -5.51 8.71 2.46
CA PRO A 16 -4.72 9.23 3.56
C PRO A 16 -5.42 8.92 4.89
N GLU A 17 -4.68 8.37 5.85
CA GLU A 17 -5.23 7.85 7.10
C GLU A 17 -6.18 8.86 7.78
N LYS A 18 -7.22 8.30 8.41
CA LYS A 18 -8.03 9.06 9.36
C LYS A 18 -7.26 9.08 10.67
N HIS A 19 -6.71 10.24 11.02
CA HIS A 19 -6.09 10.63 12.30
C HIS A 19 -5.70 9.47 13.25
N THR A 20 -4.40 9.33 13.55
CA THR A 20 -3.96 8.74 14.82
C THR A 20 -4.54 9.55 15.99
N LEU A 21 -4.76 8.92 17.15
CA LEU A 21 -5.33 9.58 18.34
C LEU A 21 -4.58 10.87 18.75
N LEU A 22 -3.26 10.93 18.50
CA LEU A 22 -2.43 12.12 18.72
C LEU A 22 -2.72 13.26 17.72
N ALA A 23 -3.15 12.95 16.49
CA ALA A 23 -3.52 13.93 15.46
C ALA A 23 -4.94 14.52 15.67
N GLN A 24 -5.69 14.08 16.69
CA GLN A 24 -6.96 14.71 17.06
C GLN A 24 -6.76 16.07 17.75
N LEU A 25 -5.63 16.27 18.43
CA LEU A 25 -5.29 17.54 19.08
C LEU A 25 -4.90 18.64 18.09
N ASP A 26 -4.40 18.26 16.90
CA ASP A 26 -3.83 19.19 15.91
C ASP A 26 -4.52 19.14 14.53
N ARG A 27 -5.75 18.61 14.46
CA ARG A 27 -6.47 18.33 13.20
C ARG A 27 -6.75 19.56 12.29
N TYR A 28 -6.53 20.76 12.81
CA TYR A 28 -6.74 22.02 12.09
C TYR A 28 -5.47 22.85 11.94
N SER A 29 -4.29 22.33 12.32
CA SER A 29 -3.07 23.05 12.00
C SER A 29 -2.92 23.18 10.49
N ARG A 30 -2.32 24.31 10.10
CA ARG A 30 -2.02 24.59 8.70
C ARG A 30 -1.17 23.48 8.10
N ASP A 31 -0.19 23.01 8.83
CA ASP A 31 0.73 21.96 8.37
C ASP A 31 0.01 20.62 8.17
N PHE A 32 -0.89 20.25 9.10
CA PHE A 32 -1.73 19.07 8.94
C PHE A 32 -2.63 19.17 7.70
N ILE A 33 -3.30 20.31 7.49
CA ILE A 33 -4.21 20.52 6.36
C ILE A 33 -3.44 20.47 5.04
N LEU A 34 -2.31 21.19 4.94
CA LEU A 34 -1.48 21.21 3.73
C LEU A 34 -0.93 19.82 3.40
N CYS A 35 -0.43 19.10 4.40
CA CYS A 35 -0.03 17.71 4.25
C CYS A 35 -1.18 16.86 3.70
N ARG A 36 -2.36 16.91 4.32
CA ARG A 36 -3.53 16.14 3.87
C ARG A 36 -3.96 16.50 2.44
N MET A 37 -3.88 17.77 2.05
CA MET A 37 -4.18 18.20 0.67
C MET A 37 -3.23 17.57 -0.34
N VAL A 38 -1.92 17.55 -0.05
CA VAL A 38 -0.91 16.90 -0.90
C VAL A 38 -1.20 15.40 -1.03
N LEU A 39 -1.45 14.71 0.08
CA LEU A 39 -1.74 13.27 0.07
C LEU A 39 -3.03 12.94 -0.71
N LEU A 40 -4.08 13.75 -0.55
CA LEU A 40 -5.32 13.58 -1.31
C LEU A 40 -5.11 13.82 -2.81
N ASN A 41 -4.28 14.81 -3.16
CA ASN A 41 -3.91 15.07 -4.54
C ASN A 41 -3.14 13.88 -5.14
N SER A 42 -2.15 13.33 -4.43
CA SER A 42 -1.43 12.11 -4.83
C SER A 42 -2.38 10.92 -5.02
N TYR A 43 -3.30 10.69 -4.08
CA TYR A 43 -4.33 9.66 -4.17
C TYR A 43 -5.18 9.82 -5.43
N ILE A 44 -5.75 11.00 -5.67
CA ILE A 44 -6.60 11.25 -6.84
C ILE A 44 -5.79 11.07 -8.12
N ASN A 45 -4.57 11.61 -8.19
CA ASN A 45 -3.71 11.48 -9.37
C ASN A 45 -3.39 10.02 -9.69
N ARG A 46 -3.11 9.18 -8.70
CA ARG A 46 -2.91 7.73 -8.90
C ARG A 46 -4.18 7.04 -9.43
N ILE A 47 -5.36 7.45 -8.96
CA ILE A 47 -6.65 6.91 -9.43
C ILE A 47 -6.93 7.32 -10.88
N VAL A 48 -6.76 8.60 -11.22
CA VAL A 48 -7.09 9.11 -12.57
C VAL A 48 -6.05 8.71 -13.62
N ASN A 49 -4.80 8.46 -13.22
CA ASN A 49 -3.76 7.95 -14.13
C ASN A 49 -3.83 6.42 -14.34
N HIS A 50 -4.66 5.71 -13.57
CA HIS A 50 -4.84 4.29 -13.74
C HIS A 50 -5.63 4.00 -15.03
N PRO A 51 -5.14 3.15 -15.96
CA PRO A 51 -5.75 2.96 -17.28
C PRO A 51 -7.16 2.35 -17.25
N ILE A 52 -7.51 1.56 -16.23
CA ILE A 52 -8.83 0.96 -16.06
C ILE A 52 -9.69 1.71 -15.02
N ILE A 53 -9.20 1.89 -13.78
CA ILE A 53 -9.96 2.51 -12.68
C ILE A 53 -10.45 3.93 -13.02
N SER A 54 -9.70 4.71 -13.81
CA SER A 54 -10.07 6.08 -14.19
C SER A 54 -11.40 6.17 -14.95
N TYR A 55 -11.75 5.13 -15.72
CA TYR A 55 -13.00 5.06 -16.48
C TYR A 55 -14.20 4.60 -15.64
N HIS A 56 -13.97 4.22 -14.38
CA HIS A 56 -15.04 3.70 -13.55
C HIS A 56 -16.10 4.76 -13.22
N SER A 57 -17.38 4.38 -13.33
CA SER A 57 -18.52 5.29 -13.15
C SER A 57 -18.51 6.05 -11.82
N SER A 58 -18.06 5.42 -10.74
CA SER A 58 -17.96 6.06 -9.43
C SER A 58 -16.87 7.13 -9.37
N VAL A 59 -15.78 6.99 -10.14
CA VAL A 59 -14.72 8.00 -10.22
C VAL A 59 -15.25 9.22 -10.97
N HIS A 60 -15.88 9.00 -12.13
CA HIS A 60 -16.50 10.07 -12.91
C HIS A 60 -17.56 10.82 -12.09
N LEU A 61 -18.46 10.10 -11.41
CA LEU A 61 -19.47 10.70 -10.54
C LEU A 61 -18.83 11.49 -9.39
N PHE A 62 -17.79 10.96 -8.73
CA PHE A 62 -17.12 11.66 -7.64
C PHE A 62 -16.48 12.98 -8.09
N LEU A 63 -15.92 13.02 -9.30
CA LEU A 63 -15.23 14.20 -9.83
C LEU A 63 -16.18 15.23 -10.47
N THR A 64 -17.32 14.81 -11.02
CA THR A 64 -18.19 15.67 -11.85
C THR A 64 -19.57 15.94 -11.26
N ALA A 65 -20.05 15.14 -10.32
CA ALA A 65 -21.42 15.27 -9.81
C ALA A 65 -21.63 16.57 -9.04
N LYS A 66 -22.78 17.20 -9.27
CA LYS A 66 -23.23 18.34 -8.46
C LYS A 66 -23.63 17.86 -7.05
N PRO A 67 -23.59 18.71 -6.01
CA PRO A 67 -23.84 18.30 -4.62
C PRO A 67 -25.16 17.53 -4.41
N MET A 68 -26.22 17.88 -5.14
CA MET A 68 -27.53 17.22 -5.06
C MET A 68 -27.52 15.81 -5.66
N GLU A 69 -26.88 15.62 -6.83
CA GLU A 69 -26.72 14.32 -7.50
C GLU A 69 -25.86 13.37 -6.66
N PHE A 70 -24.78 13.91 -6.08
CA PHE A 70 -23.89 13.15 -5.20
C PHE A 70 -24.62 12.63 -3.94
N SER A 71 -25.46 13.47 -3.33
CA SER A 71 -26.26 13.09 -2.15
C SER A 71 -27.21 11.92 -2.44
N PHE A 72 -27.84 11.91 -3.63
CA PHE A 72 -28.72 10.84 -4.06
C PHE A 72 -27.98 9.51 -4.26
N HIS A 73 -26.84 9.54 -4.97
CA HIS A 73 -26.02 8.34 -5.20
C HIS A 73 -25.35 7.78 -3.94
N ARG A 74 -25.00 8.65 -2.97
CA ARG A 74 -24.43 8.23 -1.68
C ARG A 74 -25.42 7.36 -0.91
N LYS A 75 -26.67 7.81 -0.76
CA LYS A 75 -27.73 7.08 -0.03
C LYS A 75 -28.02 5.70 -0.61
N LYS A 76 -27.97 5.57 -1.94
CA LYS A 76 -28.18 4.31 -2.66
C LYS A 76 -27.07 3.27 -2.43
N SER A 77 -25.88 3.72 -2.01
CA SER A 77 -24.72 2.85 -1.80
C SER A 77 -24.49 2.43 -0.35
N THR A 78 -25.02 3.16 0.62
CA THR A 78 -24.97 2.79 2.05
C THR A 78 -25.77 1.54 2.38
N SER A 79 -26.77 1.17 1.57
CA SER A 79 -27.61 -0.02 1.76
C SER A 79 -26.94 -1.36 1.40
N ILE A 80 -25.71 -1.34 0.87
CA ILE A 80 -24.96 -2.55 0.46
C ILE A 80 -23.73 -2.81 1.37
N ILE A 81 -23.37 -1.86 2.25
CA ILE A 81 -22.11 -1.89 3.00
C ILE A 81 -22.16 -2.80 4.25
N GLU A 82 -23.32 -3.36 4.61
CA GLU A 82 -23.50 -4.07 5.88
C GLU A 82 -23.21 -5.59 5.85
N LYS A 83 -22.76 -6.19 4.75
CA LYS A 83 -22.71 -7.68 4.64
C LYS A 83 -21.45 -8.35 4.09
N VAL A 84 -20.32 -7.65 3.89
CA VAL A 84 -19.11 -8.31 3.32
C VAL A 84 -17.83 -8.02 4.10
N THR A 85 -17.89 -8.14 5.42
CA THR A 85 -16.70 -8.32 6.29
C THR A 85 -16.54 -9.77 6.79
N GLY A 86 -17.35 -10.70 6.27
CA GLY A 86 -17.16 -12.16 6.34
C GLY A 86 -17.95 -12.78 5.20
N PRO A 87 -17.45 -13.80 4.45
CA PRO A 87 -16.70 -14.98 4.91
C PRO A 87 -15.27 -15.15 4.32
N LEU A 88 -14.73 -14.17 3.58
CA LEU A 88 -13.42 -14.30 2.90
C LEU A 88 -12.22 -14.36 3.87
N GLN A 89 -12.30 -13.74 5.05
CA GLN A 89 -11.23 -13.82 6.06
C GLN A 89 -11.35 -15.03 7.00
N GLN A 90 -12.54 -15.63 7.15
CA GLN A 90 -12.76 -16.69 8.14
C GLN A 90 -12.44 -18.10 7.63
N LEU A 91 -12.27 -18.29 6.32
CA LEU A 91 -11.85 -19.59 5.75
C LEU A 91 -10.33 -19.70 5.54
N ALA A 92 -9.59 -18.59 5.65
CA ALA A 92 -8.16 -18.52 5.33
C ALA A 92 -7.21 -18.82 6.51
N THR A 93 -7.71 -19.07 7.72
CA THR A 93 -6.85 -19.24 8.91
C THR A 93 -6.26 -20.65 9.09
N GLY A 94 -6.65 -21.63 8.27
CA GLY A 94 -6.17 -23.02 8.39
C GLY A 94 -5.60 -23.65 7.11
N TYR A 95 -5.94 -23.14 5.93
CA TYR A 95 -5.47 -23.68 4.64
C TYR A 95 -4.60 -22.64 3.94
N LYS A 96 -3.29 -22.90 3.87
CA LYS A 96 -2.39 -22.18 2.97
C LYS A 96 -2.47 -22.82 1.60
N SER A 97 -2.68 -22.01 0.56
CA SER A 97 -2.63 -22.47 -0.83
C SER A 97 -1.34 -23.25 -1.07
N ARG A 98 -1.46 -24.35 -1.83
CA ARG A 98 -0.32 -25.25 -2.09
C ARG A 98 0.45 -24.83 -3.35
N ASN A 99 -0.19 -24.10 -4.26
CA ASN A 99 0.40 -23.62 -5.50
C ASN A 99 0.50 -22.11 -5.50
N HIS A 100 1.66 -21.59 -5.10
CA HIS A 100 1.99 -20.19 -5.29
C HIS A 100 2.72 -20.02 -6.63
N GLU A 101 2.16 -19.24 -7.54
CA GLU A 101 2.91 -18.76 -8.69
C GLU A 101 4.18 -18.03 -8.22
N PRO A 102 5.37 -18.43 -8.72
CA PRO A 102 6.65 -17.97 -8.19
C PRO A 102 6.90 -16.48 -8.44
N GLU A 103 6.23 -15.88 -9.43
CA GLU A 103 6.35 -14.46 -9.72
C GLU A 103 5.76 -13.58 -8.62
N PHE A 104 4.54 -13.85 -8.16
CA PHE A 104 3.88 -13.07 -7.13
C PHE A 104 4.57 -13.21 -5.77
N LYS A 105 5.11 -14.39 -5.47
CA LYS A 105 5.93 -14.60 -4.28
C LYS A 105 7.19 -13.74 -4.29
N LYS A 106 7.86 -13.60 -5.43
CA LYS A 106 9.02 -12.67 -5.57
C LYS A 106 8.61 -11.23 -5.33
N ILE A 107 7.41 -10.83 -5.78
CA ILE A 107 6.87 -9.49 -5.52
C ILE A 107 6.57 -9.31 -4.04
N GLU A 108 5.97 -10.30 -3.37
CA GLU A 108 5.73 -10.29 -1.93
C GLU A 108 7.03 -10.12 -1.12
N GLU A 109 8.05 -10.94 -1.42
CA GLU A 109 9.37 -10.85 -0.80
C GLU A 109 10.00 -9.46 -1.04
N TYR A 110 9.89 -8.96 -2.28
CA TYR A 110 10.38 -7.63 -2.63
C TYR A 110 9.71 -6.53 -1.81
N VAL A 111 8.37 -6.50 -1.74
CA VAL A 111 7.64 -5.44 -1.03
C VAL A 111 7.91 -5.48 0.47
N ASN A 112 8.12 -6.66 1.06
CA ASN A 112 8.49 -6.79 2.46
C ASN A 112 9.89 -6.19 2.74
N VAL A 113 10.86 -6.48 1.88
CA VAL A 113 12.20 -5.88 1.97
C VAL A 113 12.14 -4.36 1.74
N LEU A 114 11.32 -3.90 0.79
CA LEU A 114 11.15 -2.48 0.50
C LEU A 114 10.55 -1.75 1.71
N THR A 115 9.45 -2.25 2.30
CA THR A 115 8.86 -1.67 3.52
C THR A 115 9.92 -1.55 4.62
N TYR A 116 10.68 -2.61 4.89
CA TYR A 116 11.74 -2.57 5.91
C TYR A 116 12.80 -1.48 5.63
N LYS A 117 13.22 -1.33 4.37
CA LYS A 117 14.20 -0.30 3.98
C LYS A 117 13.63 1.11 4.11
N LEU A 118 12.38 1.34 3.69
CA LEU A 118 11.71 2.64 3.81
C LEU A 118 11.50 3.04 5.27
N SER A 119 11.02 2.12 6.11
CA SER A 119 10.88 2.32 7.55
C SER A 119 12.21 2.71 8.20
N ASN A 120 13.30 2.04 7.82
CA ASN A 120 14.65 2.37 8.30
C ASN A 120 15.11 3.76 7.83
N LEU A 121 14.83 4.13 6.57
CA LEU A 121 15.16 5.46 6.04
C LEU A 121 14.47 6.56 6.83
N VAL A 122 13.17 6.41 7.12
CA VAL A 122 12.42 7.35 7.95
C VAL A 122 13.00 7.42 9.35
N ARG A 123 13.26 6.28 10.00
CA ARG A 123 13.82 6.24 11.36
C ARG A 123 15.19 6.93 11.45
N ILE A 124 16.08 6.67 10.50
CA ILE A 124 17.40 7.31 10.45
C ILE A 124 17.24 8.80 10.14
N GLY A 125 16.36 9.15 9.21
CA GLY A 125 16.04 10.54 8.87
C GLY A 125 15.53 11.32 10.08
N ASP A 126 14.58 10.78 10.85
CA ASP A 126 14.03 11.43 12.04
C ASP A 126 15.11 11.65 13.11
N ARG A 127 16.07 10.72 13.25
CA ARG A 127 17.24 10.91 14.11
C ARG A 127 18.13 12.05 13.63
N ILE A 128 18.49 12.07 12.34
CA ILE A 128 19.29 13.14 11.74
C ILE A 128 18.59 14.49 11.87
N TYR A 129 17.27 14.53 11.67
CA TYR A 129 16.46 15.72 11.85
C TYR A 129 16.56 16.27 13.28
N LYS A 130 16.48 15.40 14.29
CA LYS A 130 16.66 15.80 15.69
C LYS A 130 18.05 16.36 15.94
N GLU A 131 19.10 15.66 15.50
CA GLU A 131 20.49 16.11 15.64
C GLU A 131 20.72 17.46 14.93
N ARG A 132 20.12 17.69 13.75
CA ARG A 132 20.17 18.98 13.04
C ARG A 132 19.46 20.09 13.79
N LYS A 133 18.32 19.79 14.42
CA LYS A 133 17.58 20.77 15.21
C LYS A 133 18.42 21.22 16.40
N ASP A 134 18.99 20.27 17.14
CA ASP A 134 19.87 20.55 18.28
C ASP A 134 21.09 21.38 17.82
N TYR A 135 21.74 21.00 16.72
CA TYR A 135 22.85 21.76 16.14
C TYR A 135 22.45 23.19 15.69
N CYS A 136 21.26 23.34 15.11
CA CYS A 136 20.75 24.65 14.71
C CYS A 136 20.57 25.57 15.93
N GLU A 137 20.07 25.04 17.04
CA GLU A 137 19.91 25.79 18.30
C GLU A 137 21.27 26.21 18.87
N GLU A 138 22.29 25.33 18.82
CA GLU A 138 23.66 25.68 19.22
C GLU A 138 24.26 26.82 18.37
N LEU A 139 24.09 26.78 17.04
CA LEU A 139 24.54 27.85 16.15
C LEU A 139 23.86 29.19 16.47
N GLN A 140 22.56 29.18 16.79
CA GLN A 140 21.83 30.40 17.19
C GLN A 140 22.34 30.98 18.50
N GLN A 141 22.80 30.14 19.43
CA GLN A 141 23.41 30.57 20.69
C GLN A 141 24.84 31.11 20.52
N LEU A 142 25.58 30.64 19.52
CA LEU A 142 26.96 31.08 19.28
C LEU A 142 27.04 32.54 18.78
N LYS A 143 26.07 32.99 17.97
CA LYS A 143 26.01 34.37 17.48
C LYS A 143 26.11 35.41 18.61
N PRO A 144 25.23 35.46 19.62
CA PRO A 144 25.31 36.47 20.68
C PRO A 144 26.59 36.38 21.50
N VAL A 145 27.17 35.18 21.68
CA VAL A 145 28.47 35.00 22.35
C VAL A 145 29.58 35.71 21.57
N LEU A 146 29.67 35.48 20.26
CA LEU A 146 30.66 36.13 19.40
C LEU A 146 30.48 37.64 19.33
N LEU A 147 29.22 38.12 19.27
CA LEU A 147 28.93 39.55 19.29
C LEU A 147 29.33 40.22 20.61
N ASN A 148 29.13 39.53 21.74
CA ASN A 148 29.56 40.06 23.03
C ASN A 148 31.08 40.04 23.17
N TRP A 149 31.76 39.01 22.67
CA TRP A 149 33.22 38.99 22.62
C TRP A 149 33.77 40.11 21.73
N ALA A 150 33.17 40.34 20.56
CA ALA A 150 33.54 41.43 19.65
C ALA A 150 33.49 42.81 20.32
N LYS A 151 32.57 43.05 21.26
CA LYS A 151 32.47 44.33 21.99
C LYS A 151 33.66 44.61 22.91
N ILE A 152 34.34 43.56 23.37
CA ILE A 152 35.45 43.65 24.32
C ILE A 152 36.79 43.73 23.58
N GLU A 153 36.87 43.10 22.41
CA GLU A 153 38.07 43.07 21.59
C GLU A 153 38.20 44.31 20.70
N SER A 154 39.39 44.92 20.69
CA SER A 154 39.68 46.10 19.86
C SER A 154 40.11 45.73 18.45
N TYR A 155 41.01 44.76 18.30
CA TYR A 155 41.55 44.36 16.99
C TYR A 155 40.71 43.30 16.26
N LEU A 156 40.01 42.44 17.00
CA LEU A 156 39.21 41.34 16.44
C LEU A 156 37.73 41.67 16.28
N HIS A 157 37.31 42.90 16.56
CA HIS A 157 35.91 43.33 16.51
C HIS A 157 35.23 42.97 15.17
N SER A 158 35.80 43.45 14.06
CA SER A 158 35.24 43.25 12.72
C SER A 158 35.24 41.76 12.32
N PRO A 159 36.37 41.01 12.44
CA PRO A 159 36.36 39.56 12.24
C PRO A 159 35.30 38.79 13.02
N LEU A 160 35.18 39.05 14.33
CA LEU A 160 34.20 38.38 15.19
C LEU A 160 32.77 38.71 14.80
N HIS A 161 32.51 39.96 14.38
CA HIS A 161 31.21 40.38 13.88
C HIS A 161 30.85 39.66 12.56
N CYS A 162 31.78 39.62 11.60
CA CYS A 162 31.61 38.89 10.34
C CYS A 162 31.32 37.41 10.56
N ILE A 163 32.08 36.75 11.45
CA ILE A 163 31.87 35.33 11.79
C ILE A 163 30.49 35.14 12.44
N ALA A 164 30.06 36.03 13.32
CA ALA A 164 28.74 35.95 13.95
C ALA A 164 27.59 36.04 12.92
N THR A 165 27.67 36.95 11.96
CA THR A 165 26.69 37.08 10.86
C THR A 165 26.72 35.87 9.91
N MET A 166 27.90 35.32 9.65
CA MET A 166 28.04 34.10 8.85
C MET A 166 27.38 32.91 9.54
N ILE A 167 27.59 32.73 10.84
CA ILE A 167 26.95 31.66 11.63
C ILE A 167 25.43 31.81 11.63
N GLU A 168 24.91 33.02 11.77
CA GLU A 168 23.46 33.28 11.65
C GLU A 168 22.92 32.87 10.28
N THR A 169 23.66 33.18 9.22
CA THR A 169 23.27 32.82 7.84
C THR A 169 23.26 31.30 7.68
N CYS A 170 24.30 30.60 8.15
CA CYS A 170 24.37 29.13 8.12
C CYS A 170 23.23 28.49 8.93
N SER A 171 22.94 29.01 10.12
CA SER A 171 21.86 28.53 10.98
C SER A 171 20.48 28.72 10.32
N THR A 172 20.25 29.89 9.74
CA THR A 172 18.99 30.20 9.04
C THR A 172 18.81 29.29 7.83
N SER A 173 19.88 29.07 7.06
CA SER A 173 19.88 28.16 5.92
C SER A 173 19.60 26.71 6.35
N LEU A 174 20.24 26.23 7.42
CA LEU A 174 19.99 24.90 7.99
C LEU A 174 18.51 24.74 8.37
N HIS A 175 17.95 25.75 9.04
CA HIS A 175 16.56 25.75 9.46
C HIS A 175 15.59 25.67 8.28
N ILE A 176 15.74 26.59 7.32
CA ILE A 176 14.83 26.71 6.17
C ILE A 176 14.93 25.47 5.26
N ASN A 177 16.15 25.08 4.88
CA ASN A 177 16.35 24.07 3.83
C ASN A 177 16.25 22.63 4.35
N LEU A 178 16.76 22.34 5.55
CA LEU A 178 16.92 20.96 6.03
C LEU A 178 16.07 20.59 7.24
N ILE A 179 15.55 21.55 8.02
CA ILE A 179 14.69 21.27 9.18
C ILE A 179 13.22 21.46 8.78
N GLN A 180 12.84 22.66 8.35
CA GLN A 180 11.44 22.98 8.07
C GLN A 180 10.83 22.09 6.98
N GLN A 181 11.62 21.71 5.97
CA GLN A 181 11.16 20.94 4.82
C GLN A 181 11.27 19.42 5.00
N PHE A 182 11.94 18.94 6.05
CA PHE A 182 12.26 17.53 6.20
C PHE A 182 11.01 16.65 6.28
N HIS A 183 10.03 17.04 7.09
CA HIS A 183 8.82 16.25 7.25
C HIS A 183 7.97 16.21 5.97
N SER A 184 7.76 17.35 5.31
CA SER A 184 6.92 17.45 4.12
C SER A 184 7.54 16.79 2.89
N ASN A 185 8.86 16.87 2.73
CA ASN A 185 9.51 16.49 1.47
C ASN A 185 10.24 15.14 1.55
N PHE A 186 10.46 14.60 2.75
CA PHE A 186 11.12 13.30 2.94
C PHE A 186 10.32 12.33 3.81
N SER A 187 10.07 12.67 5.09
CA SER A 187 9.46 11.74 6.04
C SER A 187 8.05 11.34 5.64
N GLN A 188 7.19 12.32 5.32
CA GLN A 188 5.80 12.07 4.98
C GLN A 188 5.61 11.34 3.63
N PRO A 189 6.30 11.72 2.53
CA PRO A 189 6.20 10.99 1.27
C PRO A 189 6.61 9.53 1.39
N ILE A 190 7.64 9.21 2.17
CA ILE A 190 8.06 7.81 2.38
C ILE A 190 6.99 7.03 3.16
N LYS A 191 6.44 7.60 4.24
CA LYS A 191 5.35 6.98 5.01
C LYS A 191 4.09 6.76 4.16
N GLU A 192 3.75 7.71 3.30
CA GLU A 192 2.66 7.54 2.33
C GLU A 192 2.95 6.39 1.37
N TYR A 193 4.18 6.31 0.87
CA TYR A 193 4.58 5.25 -0.04
C TYR A 193 4.53 3.88 0.64
N GLU A 194 4.86 3.77 1.94
CA GLU A 194 4.67 2.55 2.72
C GLU A 194 3.21 2.09 2.74
N LEU A 195 2.25 3.01 2.92
CA LEU A 195 0.83 2.68 2.81
C LEU A 195 0.47 2.19 1.40
N TYR A 196 1.08 2.76 0.36
CA TYR A 196 0.84 2.31 -1.00
C TYR A 196 1.40 0.90 -1.24
N ILE A 197 2.54 0.58 -0.63
CA ILE A 197 3.08 -0.79 -0.62
C ILE A 197 2.12 -1.76 0.07
N ASP A 198 1.47 -1.35 1.16
CA ASP A 198 0.48 -2.20 1.84
C ASP A 198 -0.73 -2.48 0.94
N ALA A 199 -1.16 -1.54 0.09
CA ALA A 199 -2.18 -1.81 -0.93
C ALA A 199 -1.74 -2.88 -1.95
N VAL A 200 -0.44 -2.97 -2.28
CA VAL A 200 0.12 -4.04 -3.12
C VAL A 200 0.02 -5.38 -2.39
N LYS A 201 0.39 -5.43 -1.10
CA LYS A 201 0.25 -6.65 -0.28
C LYS A 201 -1.21 -7.09 -0.19
N GLU A 202 -2.14 -6.15 -0.03
CA GLU A 202 -3.57 -6.45 -0.05
C GLU A 202 -4.04 -6.99 -1.41
N ALA A 203 -3.50 -6.51 -2.53
CA ALA A 203 -3.82 -7.04 -3.86
C ALA A 203 -3.30 -8.48 -4.03
N LEU A 204 -2.07 -8.76 -3.59
CA LEU A 204 -1.50 -10.11 -3.56
C LEU A 204 -2.36 -11.06 -2.71
N ASN A 205 -2.78 -10.63 -1.51
CA ASN A 205 -3.65 -11.43 -0.64
C ASN A 205 -5.01 -11.73 -1.27
N ARG A 206 -5.59 -10.76 -1.99
CA ARG A 206 -6.86 -10.96 -2.72
C ARG A 206 -6.69 -11.95 -3.86
N ARG A 207 -5.58 -11.90 -4.59
CA ARG A 207 -5.23 -12.92 -5.61
C ARG A 207 -5.08 -14.30 -4.98
N ASP A 208 -4.35 -14.41 -3.87
CA ASP A 208 -4.17 -15.69 -3.16
C ASP A 208 -5.50 -16.26 -2.65
N ALA A 209 -6.49 -15.42 -2.33
CA ALA A 209 -7.84 -15.87 -2.02
C ALA A 209 -8.57 -16.46 -3.25
N LEU A 210 -8.37 -15.91 -4.46
CA LEU A 210 -8.90 -16.51 -5.70
C LEU A 210 -8.26 -17.87 -5.98
N GLN A 211 -6.95 -17.99 -5.77
CA GLN A 211 -6.22 -19.25 -5.88
C GLN A 211 -6.79 -20.30 -4.91
N LEU A 212 -7.00 -19.95 -3.65
CA LEU A 212 -7.56 -20.84 -2.64
C LEU A 212 -8.99 -21.27 -2.99
N ASP A 213 -9.84 -20.34 -3.44
CA ASP A 213 -11.21 -20.62 -3.89
C ASP A 213 -11.22 -21.65 -5.04
N TYR A 214 -10.31 -21.50 -6.00
CA TYR A 214 -10.15 -22.45 -7.09
C TYR A 214 -9.68 -23.82 -6.58
N GLU A 215 -8.63 -23.89 -5.76
CA GLU A 215 -8.10 -25.14 -5.19
C GLU A 215 -9.16 -25.91 -4.41
N LEU A 216 -9.96 -25.22 -3.58
CA LEU A 216 -11.04 -25.83 -2.81
C LEU A 216 -12.15 -26.40 -3.72
N SER A 217 -12.50 -25.68 -4.79
CA SER A 217 -13.50 -26.15 -5.76
C SER A 217 -13.02 -27.42 -6.50
N VAL A 218 -11.73 -27.48 -6.84
CA VAL A 218 -11.10 -28.66 -7.46
C VAL A 218 -11.10 -29.84 -6.51
N GLU A 219 -10.76 -29.62 -5.24
CA GLU A 219 -10.75 -30.67 -4.21
C GLU A 219 -12.16 -31.22 -3.96
N GLU A 220 -13.17 -30.36 -3.86
CA GLU A 220 -14.57 -30.77 -3.70
C GLU A 220 -15.04 -31.61 -4.90
N MET A 221 -14.76 -31.14 -6.12
CA MET A 221 -15.08 -31.87 -7.35
C MET A 221 -14.36 -33.23 -7.41
N GLY A 222 -13.09 -33.28 -6.99
CA GLY A 222 -12.31 -34.51 -6.87
C GLY A 222 -12.93 -35.52 -5.90
N LYS A 223 -13.33 -35.06 -4.71
CA LYS A 223 -14.04 -35.90 -3.70
C LYS A 223 -15.33 -36.50 -4.28
N LYS A 224 -16.11 -35.70 -5.01
CA LYS A 224 -17.37 -36.17 -5.64
C LYS A 224 -17.13 -37.16 -6.79
N LYS A 225 -16.08 -36.95 -7.60
CA LYS A 225 -15.67 -37.92 -8.64
C LYS A 225 -15.23 -39.26 -8.03
N ILE A 226 -14.44 -39.24 -6.95
CA ILE A 226 -14.03 -40.45 -6.22
C ILE A 226 -15.24 -41.16 -5.62
N GLU A 227 -16.17 -40.42 -4.98
CA GLU A 227 -17.41 -40.98 -4.44
C GLU A 227 -18.23 -41.70 -5.52
N ARG A 228 -18.38 -41.08 -6.71
CA ARG A 228 -19.05 -41.70 -7.87
C ARG A 228 -18.30 -42.95 -8.35
N ASN A 229 -16.99 -42.88 -8.52
CA ASN A 229 -16.16 -44.00 -8.99
C ASN A 229 -16.27 -45.21 -8.04
N ASN A 230 -16.21 -44.98 -6.73
CA ASN A 230 -16.36 -46.04 -5.72
C ASN A 230 -17.75 -46.69 -5.78
N LEU A 231 -18.82 -45.91 -6.05
CA LEU A 231 -20.16 -46.44 -6.22
C LEU A 231 -20.30 -47.25 -7.51
N THR A 232 -19.56 -46.91 -8.58
CA THR A 232 -19.53 -47.69 -9.83
C THR A 232 -18.63 -48.93 -9.76
N GLU A 233 -17.45 -48.86 -9.16
CA GLU A 233 -16.50 -50.01 -9.06
C GLU A 233 -16.95 -51.07 -8.05
N ASN A 234 -17.61 -50.67 -6.95
CA ASN A 234 -18.22 -51.65 -6.03
C ASN A 234 -19.34 -52.48 -6.70
N SER A 235 -19.80 -52.11 -7.90
CA SER A 235 -20.75 -52.92 -8.68
C SER A 235 -20.09 -54.07 -9.44
N SER A 236 -18.82 -53.95 -9.83
CA SER A 236 -18.12 -54.96 -10.65
C SER A 236 -17.46 -56.06 -9.82
N ILE A 237 -16.95 -55.74 -8.62
CA ILE A 237 -16.24 -56.70 -7.75
C ILE A 237 -17.21 -57.63 -7.00
N ILE A 238 -18.45 -57.19 -6.74
CA ILE A 238 -19.46 -57.91 -5.95
C ILE A 238 -20.42 -58.74 -6.85
N SER A 239 -20.09 -58.89 -8.14
CA SER A 239 -20.83 -59.72 -9.09
C SER A 239 -20.62 -61.23 -8.87
N SER A 240 -19.72 -61.63 -7.96
CA SER A 240 -19.35 -63.04 -7.75
C SER A 240 -19.82 -63.55 -6.38
N ARG A 241 -21.07 -64.01 -6.34
CA ARG A 241 -21.59 -65.10 -5.49
C ARG A 241 -22.06 -64.88 -4.03
N PHE A 242 -22.16 -63.66 -3.46
CA PHE A 242 -22.60 -63.54 -2.04
C PHE A 242 -23.73 -62.55 -1.68
N ASN A 243 -24.30 -61.75 -2.59
CA ASN A 243 -25.24 -60.67 -2.22
C ASN A 243 -26.69 -60.81 -2.74
N LEU A 244 -27.28 -62.01 -2.66
CA LEU A 244 -28.70 -62.21 -3.01
C LEU A 244 -29.70 -61.74 -1.92
N TRP A 245 -29.21 -61.29 -0.75
CA TRP A 245 -30.04 -60.85 0.39
C TRP A 245 -29.96 -59.35 0.69
N LYS A 246 -29.24 -58.56 -0.11
CA LYS A 246 -29.32 -57.09 -0.03
C LYS A 246 -30.68 -56.64 -0.55
N SER A 247 -31.47 -56.01 0.32
CA SER A 247 -32.82 -55.57 0.03
C SER A 247 -32.88 -54.69 -1.23
N ALA A 248 -33.96 -54.81 -2.01
CA ALA A 248 -34.20 -53.99 -3.20
C ALA A 248 -34.09 -52.47 -2.91
N THR A 249 -34.33 -52.06 -1.67
CA THR A 249 -34.15 -50.70 -1.15
C THR A 249 -32.70 -50.21 -1.15
N ASP A 250 -31.70 -51.07 -0.92
CA ASP A 250 -30.27 -50.68 -0.93
C ASP A 250 -29.78 -50.41 -2.36
N ARG A 251 -30.27 -51.19 -3.34
CA ARG A 251 -30.01 -50.95 -4.77
C ARG A 251 -30.62 -49.63 -5.24
N LEU A 252 -31.89 -49.39 -4.92
CA LEU A 252 -32.59 -48.16 -5.31
C LEU A 252 -31.94 -46.91 -4.69
N SER A 253 -31.53 -46.98 -3.41
CA SER A 253 -30.83 -45.89 -2.73
C SER A 253 -29.49 -45.55 -3.40
N ARG A 254 -28.74 -46.57 -3.80
CA ARG A 254 -27.45 -46.41 -4.49
C ARG A 254 -27.63 -45.79 -5.88
N GLU A 255 -28.63 -46.24 -6.63
CA GLU A 255 -28.96 -45.72 -7.97
C GLU A 255 -29.40 -44.25 -7.90
N ASN A 256 -30.29 -43.91 -6.95
CA ASN A 256 -30.68 -42.53 -6.67
C ASN A 256 -29.47 -41.64 -6.29
N LYS A 257 -28.50 -42.18 -5.53
CA LYS A 257 -27.28 -41.45 -5.16
C LYS A 257 -26.34 -41.26 -6.35
N LEU A 258 -26.26 -42.25 -7.24
CA LEU A 258 -25.49 -42.18 -8.48
C LEU A 258 -26.08 -41.11 -9.42
N ASP A 259 -27.40 -41.09 -9.59
CA ASP A 259 -28.10 -40.12 -10.43
C ASP A 259 -27.91 -38.69 -9.91
N ARG A 260 -27.98 -38.50 -8.59
CA ARG A 260 -27.64 -37.21 -7.96
C ARG A 260 -26.21 -36.79 -8.26
N LEU A 261 -25.24 -37.68 -8.09
CA LEU A 261 -23.82 -37.37 -8.37
C LEU A 261 -23.59 -37.07 -9.86
N ASN A 262 -24.26 -37.77 -10.77
CA ASN A 262 -24.18 -37.53 -12.20
C ASN A 262 -24.77 -36.16 -12.60
N LEU A 263 -25.72 -35.62 -11.83
CA LEU A 263 -26.23 -34.26 -12.01
C LEU A 263 -25.33 -33.19 -11.36
N THR A 264 -24.81 -33.45 -10.16
CA THR A 264 -24.01 -32.47 -9.40
C THR A 264 -22.60 -32.28 -9.95
N ILE A 265 -21.95 -33.34 -10.46
CA ILE A 265 -20.57 -33.26 -10.96
C ILE A 265 -20.42 -32.27 -12.14
N PRO A 266 -21.32 -32.23 -13.14
CA PRO A 266 -21.30 -31.21 -14.19
C PRO A 266 -21.38 -29.77 -13.65
N ASP A 267 -22.22 -29.51 -12.66
CA ASP A 267 -22.37 -28.17 -12.08
C ASP A 267 -21.14 -27.77 -11.24
N LEU A 268 -20.55 -28.72 -10.51
CA LEU A 268 -19.26 -28.51 -9.85
C LEU A 268 -18.15 -28.27 -10.88
N ASN A 269 -18.16 -28.95 -12.01
CA ASN A 269 -17.17 -28.74 -13.08
C ASN A 269 -17.28 -27.33 -13.67
N LYS A 270 -18.49 -26.84 -13.93
CA LYS A 270 -18.72 -25.43 -14.32
C LYS A 270 -18.22 -24.46 -13.27
N THR A 271 -18.44 -24.76 -11.98
CA THR A 271 -17.97 -23.92 -10.88
C THR A 271 -16.45 -23.86 -10.83
N VAL A 272 -15.78 -24.99 -11.02
CA VAL A 272 -14.31 -25.08 -11.11
C VAL A 272 -13.80 -24.28 -12.30
N GLU A 273 -14.40 -24.43 -13.48
CA GLU A 273 -14.05 -23.65 -14.69
C GLU A 273 -14.20 -22.14 -14.46
N LEU A 274 -15.33 -21.70 -13.89
CA LEU A 274 -15.55 -20.29 -13.55
C LEU A 274 -14.52 -19.77 -12.54
N LYS A 275 -14.15 -20.55 -11.53
CA LYS A 275 -13.14 -20.15 -10.54
C LYS A 275 -11.73 -20.10 -11.15
N HIS A 276 -11.42 -21.01 -12.07
CA HIS A 276 -10.20 -21.00 -12.85
C HIS A 276 -10.11 -19.74 -13.72
N ASP A 277 -11.16 -19.44 -14.49
CA ASP A 277 -11.20 -18.25 -15.35
C ASP A 277 -11.02 -16.95 -14.53
N ASN A 278 -11.69 -16.85 -13.37
CA ASN A 278 -11.53 -15.71 -12.48
C ASN A 278 -10.10 -15.57 -11.94
N LEU A 279 -9.44 -16.69 -11.63
CA LEU A 279 -8.05 -16.69 -11.19
C LEU A 279 -7.10 -16.23 -12.31
N GLU A 280 -7.27 -16.75 -13.53
CA GLU A 280 -6.47 -16.38 -14.70
C GLU A 280 -6.62 -14.89 -15.05
N ILE A 281 -7.86 -14.38 -15.05
CA ILE A 281 -8.13 -12.95 -15.24
C ILE A 281 -7.44 -12.14 -14.13
N GLY A 282 -7.60 -12.56 -12.88
CA GLY A 282 -7.00 -11.88 -11.74
C GLY A 282 -5.47 -11.86 -11.77
N ASN A 283 -4.84 -12.93 -12.25
CA ASN A 283 -3.40 -13.03 -12.46
C ASN A 283 -2.93 -12.03 -13.52
N GLU A 284 -3.57 -11.98 -14.69
CA GLU A 284 -3.20 -11.04 -15.76
C GLU A 284 -3.40 -9.58 -15.33
N GLU A 285 -4.52 -9.27 -14.67
CA GLU A 285 -4.80 -7.93 -14.15
C GLU A 285 -3.75 -7.49 -13.13
N LEU A 286 -3.45 -8.33 -12.13
CA LEU A 286 -2.46 -8.01 -11.12
C LEU A 286 -1.05 -7.90 -11.72
N ARG A 287 -0.70 -8.75 -12.69
CA ARG A 287 0.61 -8.69 -13.37
C ARG A 287 0.80 -7.38 -14.12
N ALA A 288 -0.20 -6.98 -14.91
CA ALA A 288 -0.18 -5.70 -15.61
C ALA A 288 -0.10 -4.52 -14.63
N ASP A 289 -0.86 -4.60 -13.53
CA ASP A 289 -0.92 -3.52 -12.55
C ASP A 289 0.36 -3.41 -11.70
N ILE A 290 1.00 -4.52 -11.35
CA ILE A 290 2.34 -4.54 -10.75
C ILE A 290 3.35 -3.88 -11.68
N GLY A 291 3.28 -4.16 -12.99
CA GLY A 291 4.17 -3.53 -13.98
C GLY A 291 4.05 -2.00 -13.98
N ARG A 292 2.82 -1.47 -13.91
CA ARG A 292 2.56 -0.03 -13.75
C ARG A 292 3.07 0.50 -12.42
N TRP A 293 2.72 -0.18 -11.31
CA TRP A 293 3.14 0.21 -9.97
C TRP A 293 4.67 0.31 -9.85
N LYS A 294 5.42 -0.61 -10.48
CA LYS A 294 6.89 -0.56 -10.53
C LYS A 294 7.45 0.70 -11.17
N PHE A 295 6.78 1.21 -12.20
CA PHE A 295 7.18 2.47 -12.83
C PHE A 295 6.88 3.66 -11.91
N GLU A 296 5.71 3.68 -11.27
CA GLU A 296 5.33 4.70 -10.27
C GLU A 296 6.29 4.67 -9.07
N GLU A 297 6.64 3.49 -8.55
CA GLU A 297 7.62 3.26 -7.49
C GLU A 297 8.95 3.94 -7.77
N LYS A 298 9.50 3.69 -8.94
CA LYS A 298 10.77 4.28 -9.34
C LYS A 298 10.69 5.80 -9.40
N ASN A 299 9.62 6.36 -9.96
CA ASN A 299 9.48 7.80 -10.11
C ASN A 299 9.26 8.51 -8.77
N ASP A 300 8.38 7.97 -7.94
CA ASP A 300 8.04 8.54 -6.63
C ASP A 300 9.27 8.55 -5.72
N LEU A 301 9.97 7.41 -5.58
CA LEU A 301 11.18 7.33 -4.75
C LEU A 301 12.31 8.18 -5.31
N LYS A 302 12.49 8.23 -6.64
CA LYS A 302 13.45 9.14 -7.27
C LYS A 302 13.14 10.59 -6.93
N HIS A 303 11.88 11.01 -7.03
CA HIS A 303 11.47 12.39 -6.76
C HIS A 303 11.76 12.78 -5.30
N VAL A 304 11.45 11.90 -4.34
CA VAL A 304 11.75 12.13 -2.91
C VAL A 304 13.26 12.31 -2.68
N LEU A 305 14.08 11.38 -3.20
CA LEU A 305 15.53 11.43 -3.01
C LEU A 305 16.17 12.61 -3.75
N TYR A 306 15.66 12.96 -4.93
CA TYR A 306 16.10 14.12 -5.69
C TYR A 306 15.83 15.42 -4.93
N ASN A 307 14.62 15.60 -4.41
CA ASN A 307 14.27 16.79 -3.63
C ASN A 307 15.12 16.91 -2.35
N LEU A 308 15.41 15.80 -1.68
CA LEU A 308 16.32 15.79 -0.54
C LEU A 308 17.73 16.26 -0.94
N ALA A 309 18.25 15.77 -2.08
CA ALA A 309 19.55 16.17 -2.58
C ALA A 309 19.59 17.66 -2.95
N GLU A 310 18.58 18.18 -3.63
CA GLU A 310 18.47 19.60 -3.98
C GLU A 310 18.46 20.49 -2.74
N GLN A 311 17.72 20.11 -1.68
CA GLN A 311 17.72 20.85 -0.41
C GLN A 311 19.09 20.89 0.26
N HIS A 312 19.80 19.76 0.25
CA HIS A 312 21.17 19.68 0.74
C HIS A 312 22.11 20.58 -0.08
N ILE A 313 22.02 20.53 -1.40
CA ILE A 313 22.82 21.38 -2.28
C ILE A 313 22.57 22.85 -1.97
N GLN A 314 21.30 23.26 -1.83
CA GLN A 314 20.94 24.64 -1.53
C GLN A 314 21.51 25.09 -0.18
N TYR A 315 21.36 24.28 0.86
CA TYR A 315 21.95 24.54 2.17
C TYR A 315 23.47 24.74 2.09
N TYR A 316 24.20 23.81 1.48
CA TYR A 316 25.65 23.90 1.42
C TYR A 316 26.14 25.06 0.54
N LYS A 317 25.41 25.43 -0.52
CA LYS A 317 25.72 26.61 -1.34
C LYS A 317 25.58 27.90 -0.52
N GLU A 318 24.47 28.06 0.19
CA GLU A 318 24.25 29.24 1.03
C GLU A 318 25.28 29.35 2.17
N CYS A 319 25.66 28.22 2.77
CA CYS A 319 26.75 28.18 3.74
C CYS A 319 28.09 28.58 3.11
N LEU A 320 28.43 28.04 1.93
CA LEU A 320 29.67 28.38 1.24
C LEU A 320 29.74 29.88 0.93
N GLU A 321 28.68 30.45 0.35
CA GLU A 321 28.60 31.88 0.07
C GLU A 321 28.72 32.74 1.35
N ALA A 322 28.18 32.26 2.47
CA ALA A 322 28.31 32.94 3.76
C ALA A 322 29.77 32.91 4.26
N TRP A 323 30.47 31.79 4.09
CA TRP A 323 31.89 31.66 4.43
C TRP A 323 32.80 32.49 3.52
N GLU A 324 32.53 32.53 2.23
CA GLU A 324 33.30 33.33 1.26
C GLU A 324 33.23 34.82 1.56
N LYS A 325 32.10 35.33 2.08
CA LYS A 325 31.98 36.73 2.52
C LYS A 325 32.88 37.09 3.70
N VAL A 326 33.41 36.10 4.41
CA VAL A 326 34.37 36.30 5.52
C VAL A 326 35.83 36.25 5.02
N LEU A 327 36.10 35.75 3.80
CA LEU A 327 37.44 35.54 3.24
C LEU A 327 37.71 36.46 2.01
N PRO A 328 38.87 37.13 1.89
CA PRO A 328 39.94 37.32 2.87
C PRO A 328 39.61 38.52 3.77
N PHE A 329 39.94 38.40 5.06
CA PHE A 329 39.83 39.51 6.01
C PHE A 329 40.48 40.78 5.41
N PRO A 330 39.73 41.90 5.29
CA PRO A 330 40.31 43.18 4.89
C PRO A 330 41.27 43.75 5.95
#